data_AF-A0A0K1PTK6-F1
#
_entry.id   AF-A0A0K1PTK6-F1
#
_cell.length_a   1.000
_cell.length_b   1.000
_cell.length_c   1.000
_cell.angle_alpha   90.00
_cell.angle_beta   90.00
_cell.angle_gamma   90.00
#
_symmetry.space_group_name_H-M   'P 1'
#
loop_
_entity.id
_entity.type
_entity.pdbx_description
1 polymer ?
#
loop_
_entity_poly.entity_id
_entity_poly.type
_entity_poly.pdbx_seq_one_letter_code
_entity_poly.pdbx_strand_id
1 'polypeptide(L)'
;MKSPLESLRAHLPAEAFAILTQHDAQRTPGSKKELATLLKDNEYTLTATVAKFDATFGGLDVPDHESAANQEDDDIWLIGAENCLQSGLHEPLRGGEGLEHEQLIPVVYSPDGVVYFIGADGLGWGQDTVEQSHAQPCADDGATMLARILLERAADSATYTSKTSKGKHGAKLAKERKLAPVKQASDSFARWWAGASGFVAEYAGSEGGGAWTLVLTAKGAKAPKKAATKKVVTKRPSAKKTAKKVAAPKKVETKKPSAKKVATKKTASKNAPAKKAPAKAAPKKTTRKR
;
A
#
# COMPACT_ATOMS: atom_id res chain seq x y z
N MET A 1 5.23 -14.19 -25.53
CA MET A 1 4.08 -13.69 -24.74
C MET A 1 4.60 -12.64 -23.77
N LYS A 2 3.89 -11.53 -23.52
CA LYS A 2 4.30 -10.57 -22.49
C LYS A 2 4.18 -11.25 -21.12
N SER A 3 5.06 -10.95 -20.17
CA SER A 3 4.93 -11.48 -18.80
C SER A 3 3.60 -11.01 -18.19
N PRO A 4 2.98 -11.80 -17.29
CA PRO A 4 1.76 -11.39 -16.59
C PRO A 4 1.90 -10.02 -15.91
N LEU A 5 3.06 -9.71 -15.33
CA LEU A 5 3.34 -8.42 -14.71
C LEU A 5 3.32 -7.27 -15.73
N GLU A 6 3.92 -7.44 -16.92
CA GLU A 6 4.01 -6.38 -17.95
C GLU A 6 2.62 -5.92 -18.45
N SER A 7 1.58 -6.75 -18.30
CA SER A 7 0.20 -6.35 -18.60
C SER A 7 -0.30 -5.20 -17.69
N LEU A 8 0.24 -5.06 -16.47
CA LEU A 8 -0.16 -4.03 -15.51
C LEU A 8 0.33 -2.63 -15.88
N ARG A 9 1.31 -2.51 -16.78
CA ARG A 9 1.89 -1.21 -17.17
C ARG A 9 0.84 -0.25 -17.76
N ALA A 10 -0.23 -0.78 -18.36
CA ALA A 10 -1.32 0.04 -18.89
C ALA A 10 -2.30 0.54 -17.81
N HIS A 11 -2.26 -0.04 -16.62
CA HIS A 11 -3.24 0.18 -15.56
C HIS A 11 -2.68 0.95 -14.36
N LEU A 12 -1.35 1.04 -14.23
CA LEU A 12 -0.68 1.73 -13.15
C LEU A 12 0.10 2.96 -13.64
N PRO A 13 0.32 3.98 -12.78
CA PRO A 13 1.38 4.96 -13.01
C PRO A 13 2.72 4.27 -13.28
N ALA A 14 3.57 4.91 -14.10
CA ALA A 14 4.90 4.38 -14.41
C ALA A 14 5.73 4.18 -13.13
N GLU A 15 5.58 5.07 -12.15
CA GLU A 15 6.27 5.02 -10.87
C GLU A 15 5.79 3.86 -9.99
N ALA A 16 4.48 3.61 -9.92
CA ALA A 16 3.92 2.46 -9.22
C ALA A 16 4.36 1.14 -9.87
N PHE A 17 4.39 1.08 -11.21
CA PHE A 17 4.88 -0.08 -11.94
C PHE A 17 6.38 -0.34 -11.72
N ALA A 18 7.18 0.73 -11.62
CA ALA A 18 8.61 0.61 -11.33
C ALA A 18 8.85 -0.03 -9.95
N ILE A 19 7.99 0.26 -8.96
CA ILE A 19 8.06 -0.32 -7.62
C ILE A 19 7.80 -1.83 -7.67
N LEU A 20 6.77 -2.27 -8.41
CA LEU A 20 6.53 -3.70 -8.62
C LEU A 20 7.76 -4.42 -9.21
N THR A 21 8.41 -3.78 -10.19
CA THR A 21 9.61 -4.35 -10.82
C THR A 21 10.81 -4.36 -9.85
N GLN A 22 10.97 -3.31 -9.05
CA GLN A 22 12.06 -3.20 -8.07
C GLN A 22 11.94 -4.24 -6.95
N HIS A 23 10.72 -4.59 -6.57
CA HIS A 23 10.44 -5.55 -5.49
C HIS A 23 10.33 -7.00 -5.98
N ASP A 24 10.65 -7.27 -7.25
CA ASP A 24 10.53 -8.59 -7.87
C ASP A 24 9.12 -9.18 -7.75
N ALA A 25 8.09 -8.33 -7.83
CA ALA A 25 6.70 -8.73 -7.69
C ALA A 25 6.33 -9.82 -8.70
N GLN A 26 5.58 -10.81 -8.24
CA GLN A 26 5.12 -11.93 -9.06
C GLN A 26 3.61 -11.83 -9.26
N ARG A 27 3.12 -12.27 -10.41
CA ARG A 27 1.68 -12.30 -10.68
C ARG A 27 1.24 -13.65 -11.25
N THR A 28 0.36 -14.31 -10.51
CA THR A 28 -0.30 -15.56 -10.88
C THR A 28 -1.81 -15.35 -10.87
N PRO A 29 -2.41 -14.85 -11.97
CA PRO A 29 -3.84 -14.57 -12.01
C PRO A 29 -4.65 -15.87 -11.88
N GLY A 30 -5.61 -15.89 -10.96
CA GLY A 30 -6.59 -16.97 -10.89
C GLY A 30 -7.76 -16.78 -11.86
N SER A 31 -8.69 -17.73 -11.88
CA SER A 31 -9.86 -17.66 -12.76
C SER A 31 -11.05 -17.00 -12.08
N LYS A 32 -11.88 -16.32 -12.88
CA LYS A 32 -13.16 -15.75 -12.41
C LYS A 32 -14.06 -16.79 -11.72
N LYS A 33 -13.98 -18.07 -12.14
CA LYS A 33 -14.77 -19.16 -11.56
C LYS A 33 -14.26 -19.56 -10.18
N GLU A 34 -12.95 -19.64 -10.00
CA GLU A 34 -12.31 -19.91 -8.71
C GLU A 34 -12.62 -18.77 -7.73
N LEU A 35 -12.40 -17.52 -8.14
CA LEU A 35 -12.76 -16.34 -7.34
C LEU A 35 -14.24 -16.36 -6.90
N ALA A 36 -15.17 -16.64 -7.82
CA ALA A 36 -16.60 -16.68 -7.50
C ALA A 36 -16.94 -17.79 -6.48
N THR A 37 -16.26 -18.93 -6.56
CA THR A 37 -16.44 -20.05 -5.62
C THR A 37 -15.90 -19.67 -4.25
N LEU A 38 -14.69 -19.12 -4.21
CA LEU A 38 -14.03 -18.73 -2.98
C LEU A 38 -14.77 -17.61 -2.23
N LEU A 39 -15.29 -16.61 -2.95
CA LEU A 39 -16.12 -15.57 -2.36
C LEU A 39 -17.40 -16.16 -1.75
N LYS A 40 -18.07 -17.07 -2.47
CA LYS A 40 -19.28 -17.73 -1.97
C LYS A 40 -19.00 -18.56 -0.71
N ASP A 41 -17.92 -19.32 -0.71
CA ASP A 41 -17.53 -20.16 0.43
C ASP A 41 -17.20 -19.33 1.68
N ASN A 42 -16.81 -18.07 1.49
CA ASN A 42 -16.54 -17.09 2.55
C ASN A 42 -17.68 -16.07 2.75
N GLU A 43 -18.90 -16.38 2.27
CA GLU A 43 -20.09 -15.55 2.44
C GLU A 43 -19.92 -14.09 1.94
N TYR A 44 -19.24 -13.93 0.81
CA TYR A 44 -19.15 -12.69 0.05
C TYR A 44 -19.90 -12.83 -1.29
N THR A 45 -20.36 -11.69 -1.82
CA THR A 45 -21.02 -11.62 -3.14
C THR A 45 -20.04 -11.09 -4.18
N LEU A 46 -19.74 -11.86 -5.22
CA LEU A 46 -18.92 -11.35 -6.33
C LEU A 46 -19.62 -10.18 -7.03
N THR A 47 -19.07 -8.98 -6.87
CA THR A 47 -19.50 -7.78 -7.56
C THR A 47 -18.73 -7.59 -8.87
N ALA A 48 -19.28 -6.77 -9.78
CA ALA A 48 -18.60 -6.46 -11.04
C ALA A 48 -17.29 -5.67 -10.82
N THR A 49 -17.24 -4.84 -9.78
CA THR A 49 -16.08 -4.03 -9.41
C THR A 49 -14.93 -4.90 -8.90
N VAL A 50 -15.23 -5.85 -8.00
CA VAL A 50 -14.24 -6.86 -7.54
C VAL A 50 -13.79 -7.74 -8.68
N ALA A 51 -14.70 -8.27 -9.50
CA ALA A 51 -14.34 -9.10 -10.65
C ALA A 51 -13.38 -8.37 -11.61
N LYS A 52 -13.58 -7.07 -11.83
CA LYS A 52 -12.72 -6.24 -12.66
C LYS A 52 -11.35 -5.98 -12.00
N PHE A 53 -11.34 -5.69 -10.71
CA PHE A 53 -10.12 -5.48 -9.95
C PHE A 53 -9.26 -6.75 -10.00
N ASP A 54 -9.83 -7.91 -9.70
CA ASP A 54 -9.12 -9.18 -9.66
C ASP A 54 -8.60 -9.61 -11.03
N ALA A 55 -9.41 -9.48 -12.08
CA ALA A 55 -8.96 -9.75 -13.44
C ALA A 55 -7.74 -8.89 -13.84
N THR A 56 -7.66 -7.67 -13.32
CA THR A 56 -6.59 -6.72 -13.64
C THR A 56 -5.36 -6.95 -12.77
N PHE A 57 -5.53 -7.00 -11.44
CA PHE A 57 -4.45 -6.95 -10.46
C PHE A 57 -4.33 -8.20 -9.60
N GLY A 58 -5.36 -9.04 -9.57
CA GLY A 58 -5.39 -10.24 -8.73
C GLY A 58 -4.27 -11.21 -9.05
N GLY A 59 -3.86 -11.94 -8.00
CA GLY A 59 -2.74 -12.87 -8.05
C GLY A 59 -1.38 -12.21 -7.88
N LEU A 60 -1.32 -10.92 -7.50
CA LEU A 60 -0.07 -10.17 -7.40
C LEU A 60 0.48 -10.28 -5.96
N ASP A 61 1.71 -10.76 -5.86
CA ASP A 61 2.47 -10.87 -4.62
C ASP A 61 3.63 -9.87 -4.69
N VAL A 62 3.70 -8.94 -3.73
CA VAL A 62 4.75 -7.92 -3.68
C VAL A 62 5.56 -8.12 -2.40
N PRO A 63 6.78 -8.68 -2.49
CA PRO A 63 7.65 -8.83 -1.35
C PRO A 63 8.01 -7.49 -0.69
N ASP A 64 7.99 -7.48 0.64
CA ASP A 64 8.38 -6.34 1.43
C ASP A 64 9.83 -6.49 1.92
N HIS A 65 10.77 -5.96 1.13
CA HIS A 65 12.22 -6.14 1.35
C HIS A 65 12.83 -5.19 2.40
N GLU A 66 12.02 -4.46 3.16
CA GLU A 66 12.54 -3.37 4.00
C GLU A 66 13.04 -3.80 5.37
N SER A 67 12.63 -4.98 5.84
CA SER A 67 13.14 -5.61 7.06
C SER A 67 14.36 -6.48 6.76
N ALA A 68 15.47 -5.88 6.34
CA ALA A 68 16.74 -6.61 6.11
C ALA A 68 17.33 -7.27 7.37
N ALA A 69 16.72 -7.07 8.55
CA ALA A 69 17.22 -7.59 9.82
C ALA A 69 16.56 -8.90 10.26
N ASN A 70 15.33 -9.20 9.84
CA ASN A 70 14.58 -10.40 10.27
C ASN A 70 13.65 -10.89 9.14
N GLN A 71 14.22 -11.34 8.02
CA GLN A 71 13.46 -11.96 6.93
C GLN A 71 12.84 -13.28 7.41
N GLU A 72 11.63 -13.22 7.94
CA GLU A 72 10.70 -14.35 7.88
C GLU A 72 10.01 -14.29 6.51
N ASP A 73 9.73 -15.45 5.90
CA ASP A 73 9.18 -15.57 4.54
C ASP A 73 7.76 -14.96 4.37
N ASP A 74 7.25 -14.26 5.40
CA ASP A 74 5.86 -13.88 5.56
C ASP A 74 5.57 -12.39 5.24
N ASP A 75 6.60 -11.58 4.96
CA ASP A 75 6.47 -10.15 4.67
C ASP A 75 6.09 -9.91 3.19
N ILE A 76 4.90 -10.36 2.78
CA ILE A 76 4.39 -10.24 1.40
C ILE A 76 3.06 -9.51 1.38
N TRP A 77 2.96 -8.49 0.52
CA TRP A 77 1.68 -7.89 0.19
C TRP A 77 0.92 -8.79 -0.77
N LEU A 78 -0.28 -9.20 -0.38
CA LEU A 78 -1.16 -10.04 -1.19
C LEU A 78 -2.19 -9.16 -1.88
N ILE A 79 -2.29 -9.20 -3.20
CA ILE A 79 -3.19 -8.36 -3.98
C ILE A 79 -4.12 -9.23 -4.83
N GLY A 80 -5.41 -8.96 -4.71
CA GLY A 80 -6.52 -9.75 -5.25
C GLY A 80 -7.31 -10.40 -4.12
N ALA A 81 -8.64 -10.35 -4.25
CA ALA A 81 -9.56 -11.04 -3.35
C ALA A 81 -9.29 -12.54 -3.31
N GLU A 82 -8.86 -13.15 -4.42
CA GLU A 82 -8.49 -14.56 -4.42
C GLU A 82 -7.29 -14.84 -3.51
N ASN A 83 -6.17 -14.12 -3.68
CA ASN A 83 -4.97 -14.27 -2.84
C ASN A 83 -5.28 -13.96 -1.37
N CYS A 84 -6.05 -12.90 -1.10
CA CYS A 84 -6.47 -12.55 0.25
C CYS A 84 -7.27 -13.70 0.90
N LEU A 85 -8.29 -14.22 0.24
CA LEU A 85 -9.12 -15.27 0.85
C LEU A 85 -8.36 -16.60 1.00
N GLN A 86 -7.47 -16.94 0.07
CA GLN A 86 -6.64 -18.15 0.15
C GLN A 86 -5.61 -18.10 1.29
N SER A 87 -5.15 -16.93 1.71
CA SER A 87 -4.18 -16.80 2.80
C SER A 87 -4.72 -17.23 4.16
N GLY A 88 -6.05 -17.26 4.33
CA GLY A 88 -6.69 -17.57 5.60
C GLY A 88 -6.59 -16.44 6.65
N LEU A 89 -6.03 -15.28 6.30
CA LEU A 89 -5.87 -14.14 7.22
C LEU A 89 -7.17 -13.34 7.45
N HIS A 90 -8.32 -13.82 6.95
CA HIS A 90 -9.54 -13.03 6.78
C HIS A 90 -10.55 -13.08 7.94
N GLU A 91 -10.21 -13.63 9.12
CA GLU A 91 -11.21 -13.86 10.18
C GLU A 91 -11.11 -12.94 11.42
N PRO A 92 -12.23 -12.29 11.81
CA PRO A 92 -13.33 -11.76 10.99
C PRO A 92 -13.12 -10.27 10.73
N LEU A 93 -12.80 -9.91 9.49
CA LEU A 93 -12.69 -8.50 9.09
C LEU A 93 -13.62 -8.23 7.90
N ARG A 94 -14.89 -7.92 8.19
CA ARG A 94 -15.83 -7.31 7.22
C ARG A 94 -15.73 -5.78 7.26
N GLY A 95 -14.51 -5.26 7.42
CA GLY A 95 -14.26 -3.85 7.66
C GLY A 95 -14.75 -3.32 9.02
N GLY A 96 -15.05 -4.19 9.99
CA GLY A 96 -15.55 -3.80 11.31
C GLY A 96 -17.07 -3.87 11.48
N GLU A 97 -17.55 -3.59 12.70
CA GLU A 97 -18.97 -3.66 13.06
C GLU A 97 -19.79 -2.57 12.34
N GLY A 98 -20.95 -2.94 11.78
CA GLY A 98 -21.89 -2.00 11.17
C GLY A 98 -21.67 -1.72 9.68
N LEU A 99 -20.63 -2.29 9.06
CA LEU A 99 -20.34 -2.15 7.63
C LEU A 99 -20.88 -3.32 6.77
N GLU A 100 -21.78 -4.16 7.31
CA GLU A 100 -22.31 -5.32 6.60
C GLU A 100 -23.02 -4.93 5.29
N HIS A 101 -23.64 -3.74 5.27
CA HIS A 101 -24.35 -3.20 4.13
C HIS A 101 -23.44 -2.74 2.99
N GLU A 102 -22.18 -2.40 3.28
CA GLU A 102 -21.20 -1.94 2.30
C GLU A 102 -20.64 -3.10 1.45
N GLN A 103 -20.83 -4.35 1.92
CA GLN A 103 -20.37 -5.58 1.26
C GLN A 103 -18.87 -5.51 0.92
N LEU A 104 -18.06 -5.04 1.88
CA LEU A 104 -16.62 -4.89 1.72
C LEU A 104 -15.95 -6.24 1.49
N ILE A 105 -15.23 -6.35 0.37
CA ILE A 105 -14.45 -7.55 0.02
C ILE A 105 -12.97 -7.20 0.12
N PRO A 106 -12.17 -7.95 0.91
CA PRO A 106 -10.74 -7.71 1.02
C PRO A 106 -10.07 -7.96 -0.33
N VAL A 107 -9.21 -7.05 -0.75
CA VAL A 107 -8.48 -7.14 -2.01
C VAL A 107 -6.99 -6.85 -1.86
N VAL A 108 -6.54 -6.33 -0.72
CA VAL A 108 -5.13 -6.22 -0.39
C VAL A 108 -4.92 -6.57 1.08
N TYR A 109 -3.96 -7.45 1.36
CA TYR A 109 -3.38 -7.62 2.69
C TYR A 109 -1.97 -7.08 2.72
N SER A 110 -1.73 -6.22 3.70
CA SER A 110 -0.41 -5.70 4.02
C SER A 110 0.22 -6.52 5.15
N PRO A 111 1.55 -6.73 5.14
CA PRO A 111 2.26 -7.34 6.26
C PRO A 111 2.20 -6.50 7.55
N ASP A 112 1.91 -5.20 7.47
CA ASP A 112 1.79 -4.31 8.64
C ASP A 112 0.42 -4.36 9.34
N GLY A 113 -0.48 -5.26 8.90
CA GLY A 113 -1.81 -5.40 9.49
C GLY A 113 -2.85 -4.43 8.94
N VAL A 114 -2.56 -3.72 7.85
CA VAL A 114 -3.57 -2.97 7.11
C VAL A 114 -4.28 -3.87 6.08
N VAL A 115 -5.61 -3.81 6.08
CA VAL A 115 -6.45 -4.49 5.08
C VAL A 115 -7.13 -3.45 4.22
N TYR A 116 -7.13 -3.69 2.91
CA TYR A 116 -7.89 -2.87 1.97
C TYR A 116 -9.01 -3.65 1.32
N PHE A 117 -10.13 -2.97 1.13
CA PHE A 117 -11.37 -3.54 0.62
C PHE A 117 -11.87 -2.79 -0.60
N ILE A 118 -12.73 -3.45 -1.37
CA ILE A 118 -13.59 -2.80 -2.36
C ILE A 118 -15.05 -3.00 -1.93
N GLY A 119 -15.80 -1.90 -1.86
CA GLY A 119 -17.24 -1.92 -1.59
C GLY A 119 -18.06 -2.30 -2.83
N ALA A 120 -19.35 -2.59 -2.63
CA ALA A 120 -20.27 -2.89 -3.73
C ALA A 120 -20.41 -1.72 -4.73
N ASP A 121 -20.22 -0.49 -4.26
CA ASP A 121 -20.20 0.73 -5.06
C ASP A 121 -18.89 0.94 -5.84
N GLY A 122 -17.85 0.13 -5.54
CA GLY A 122 -16.54 0.20 -6.15
C GLY A 122 -15.53 1.08 -5.43
N LEU A 123 -15.92 1.78 -4.35
CA LEU A 123 -15.00 2.58 -3.55
C LEU A 123 -13.92 1.70 -2.92
N GLY A 124 -12.72 2.25 -2.80
CA GLY A 124 -11.62 1.67 -2.04
C GLY A 124 -11.72 2.04 -0.57
N TRP A 125 -11.55 1.06 0.30
CA TRP A 125 -11.57 1.24 1.75
C TRP A 125 -10.28 0.70 2.36
N GLY A 126 -9.80 1.31 3.43
CA GLY A 126 -8.64 0.83 4.20
C GLY A 126 -8.99 0.70 5.67
N GLN A 127 -8.40 -0.30 6.33
CA GLN A 127 -8.49 -0.50 7.77
C GLN A 127 -7.12 -0.89 8.31
N ASP A 128 -6.56 -0.06 9.18
CA ASP A 128 -5.50 -0.51 10.09
C ASP A 128 -6.17 -1.38 11.17
N THR A 129 -5.94 -2.69 11.13
CA THR A 129 -6.64 -3.62 12.03
C THR A 129 -6.17 -3.54 13.48
N VAL A 130 -5.05 -2.86 13.73
CA VAL A 130 -4.51 -2.62 15.06
C VAL A 130 -5.10 -1.34 15.65
N GLU A 131 -5.19 -0.28 14.86
CA GLU A 131 -5.59 1.06 15.34
C GLU A 131 -7.07 1.40 15.09
N GLN A 132 -7.72 0.76 14.13
CA GLN A 132 -9.06 1.12 13.68
C GLN A 132 -10.08 0.00 13.88
N SER A 133 -11.18 0.34 14.55
CA SER A 133 -12.32 -0.57 14.74
C SER A 133 -13.13 -0.82 13.46
N HIS A 134 -13.01 0.08 12.47
CA HIS A 134 -13.76 0.01 11.22
C HIS A 134 -12.93 0.54 10.05
N ALA A 135 -13.19 0.01 8.86
CA ALA A 135 -12.62 0.49 7.61
C ALA A 135 -13.17 1.87 7.25
N GLN A 136 -12.36 2.66 6.55
CA GLN A 136 -12.73 3.99 6.08
C GLN A 136 -12.50 4.11 4.57
N PRO A 137 -13.34 4.88 3.85
CA PRO A 137 -13.11 5.15 2.44
C PRO A 137 -11.77 5.87 2.24
N CYS A 138 -10.97 5.40 1.30
CA CYS A 138 -9.64 5.93 1.02
C CYS A 138 -9.35 6.16 -0.48
N ALA A 139 -10.23 5.70 -1.37
CA ALA A 139 -10.15 5.97 -2.80
C ALA A 139 -11.52 5.89 -3.50
N ASP A 140 -11.65 6.62 -4.62
CA ASP A 140 -12.85 6.61 -5.47
C ASP A 140 -12.99 5.27 -6.24
N ASP A 141 -11.90 4.50 -6.37
CA ASP A 141 -11.92 3.16 -6.96
C ASP A 141 -10.70 2.31 -6.53
N GLY A 142 -10.80 0.99 -6.72
CA GLY A 142 -9.74 0.05 -6.37
C GLY A 142 -8.42 0.21 -7.12
N ALA A 143 -8.43 0.64 -8.39
CA ALA A 143 -7.18 0.86 -9.15
C ALA A 143 -6.42 2.07 -8.60
N THR A 144 -7.15 3.15 -8.28
CA THR A 144 -6.60 4.34 -7.63
C THR A 144 -6.06 4.01 -6.24
N MET A 145 -6.78 3.21 -5.46
CA MET A 145 -6.32 2.68 -4.18
C MET A 145 -4.99 1.94 -4.30
N LEU A 146 -4.90 0.95 -5.20
CA LEU A 146 -3.68 0.17 -5.38
C LEU A 146 -2.50 1.05 -5.84
N ALA A 147 -2.74 1.98 -6.77
CA ALA A 147 -1.70 2.91 -7.20
C ALA A 147 -1.15 3.74 -6.03
N ARG A 148 -2.00 4.14 -5.06
CA ARG A 148 -1.55 4.85 -3.85
C ARG A 148 -0.74 3.97 -2.94
N ILE A 149 -1.23 2.78 -2.61
CA ILE A 149 -0.53 1.81 -1.75
C ILE A 149 0.90 1.61 -2.26
N LEU A 150 1.05 1.37 -3.57
CA LEU A 150 2.37 1.18 -4.17
C LEU A 150 3.25 2.42 -4.05
N LEU A 151 2.72 3.62 -4.32
CA LEU A 151 3.48 4.88 -4.21
C LEU A 151 3.82 5.25 -2.77
N GLU A 152 2.95 4.95 -1.82
CA GLU A 152 3.18 5.08 -0.37
C GLU A 152 4.24 4.09 0.09
N ARG A 153 4.29 2.88 -0.45
CA ARG A 153 5.38 1.95 -0.11
C ARG A 153 6.75 2.49 -0.50
N ALA A 154 6.85 3.16 -1.65
CA ALA A 154 8.08 3.88 -1.99
C ALA A 154 8.39 5.06 -1.05
N ALA A 155 7.46 5.53 -0.22
CA ALA A 155 7.76 6.52 0.82
C ALA A 155 8.62 5.95 1.94
N ASP A 156 8.25 4.74 2.35
CA ASP A 156 8.77 4.08 3.52
C ASP A 156 10.09 3.36 3.21
N SER A 157 10.36 3.14 1.92
CA SER A 157 11.59 2.55 1.46
C SER A 157 12.85 3.34 1.81
N ALA A 158 13.92 2.59 2.04
CA ALA A 158 15.25 3.12 2.28
C ALA A 158 15.79 4.00 1.13
N THR A 159 15.08 4.14 0.03
CA THR A 159 15.42 5.00 -1.12
C THR A 159 14.91 6.44 -0.97
N TYR A 160 13.98 6.72 -0.05
CA TYR A 160 13.42 8.05 0.13
C TYR A 160 13.61 8.60 1.54
N THR A 161 13.46 9.92 1.66
CA THR A 161 13.20 10.58 2.95
C THR A 161 11.82 11.20 2.90
N SER A 162 11.03 10.96 3.96
CA SER A 162 9.67 11.48 4.09
C SER A 162 9.64 12.71 4.99
N LYS A 163 8.76 13.65 4.67
CA LYS A 163 8.39 14.77 5.53
C LYS A 163 6.90 15.04 5.40
N THR A 164 6.21 15.08 6.54
CA THR A 164 4.81 15.48 6.62
C THR A 164 4.70 16.94 7.06
N SER A 165 3.62 17.59 6.62
CA SER A 165 3.32 18.99 6.96
C SER A 165 1.82 19.22 6.92
N LYS A 166 1.31 19.98 7.89
CA LYS A 166 -0.12 20.30 7.98
C LYS A 166 -0.51 21.34 6.94
N GLY A 167 -1.63 21.11 6.28
CA GLY A 167 -2.25 22.00 5.28
C GLY A 167 -2.26 21.43 3.86
N LYS A 168 -3.06 22.09 3.00
CA LYS A 168 -3.19 21.80 1.57
C LYS A 168 -2.24 22.68 0.76
N HIS A 169 -0.97 22.29 0.70
CA HIS A 169 0.03 23.01 -0.09
C HIS A 169 0.85 22.09 -1.02
N GLY A 170 0.37 20.87 -1.28
CA GLY A 170 1.00 19.88 -2.14
C GLY A 170 1.17 20.38 -3.57
N ALA A 171 0.12 20.99 -4.15
CA ALA A 171 0.19 21.54 -5.51
C ALA A 171 1.28 22.62 -5.66
N LYS A 172 1.44 23.48 -4.64
CA LYS A 172 2.50 24.51 -4.62
C LYS A 172 3.88 23.86 -4.56
N LEU A 173 4.08 22.90 -3.67
CA LEU A 173 5.36 22.18 -3.54
C LEU A 173 5.71 21.38 -4.79
N ALA A 174 4.73 20.72 -5.40
CA ALA A 174 4.88 20.02 -6.66
C ALA A 174 5.35 20.96 -7.78
N LYS A 175 4.76 22.15 -7.89
CA LYS A 175 5.19 23.19 -8.83
C LYS A 175 6.63 23.65 -8.57
N GLU A 176 6.99 23.92 -7.32
CA GLU A 176 8.36 24.31 -6.94
C GLU A 176 9.39 23.23 -7.27
N ARG A 177 9.00 21.96 -7.17
CA ARG A 177 9.83 20.78 -7.46
C ARG A 177 9.73 20.29 -8.90
N LYS A 178 8.91 20.92 -9.75
CA LYS A 178 8.63 20.50 -11.14
C LYS A 178 8.13 19.05 -11.25
N LEU A 179 7.29 18.64 -10.31
CA LEU A 179 6.65 17.32 -10.33
C LEU A 179 5.39 17.36 -11.22
N ALA A 180 5.14 16.27 -11.92
CA ALA A 180 3.95 16.10 -12.75
C ALA A 180 2.81 15.46 -11.94
N PRO A 181 1.53 15.84 -12.17
CA PRO A 181 0.40 15.17 -11.54
C PRO A 181 0.32 13.69 -11.92
N VAL A 182 0.04 12.82 -10.95
CA VAL A 182 -0.21 11.39 -11.15
C VAL A 182 -1.71 11.15 -11.07
N LYS A 183 -2.39 11.21 -12.23
CA LYS A 183 -3.86 11.14 -12.29
C LYS A 183 -4.41 9.82 -11.75
N GLN A 184 -3.75 8.71 -12.05
CA GLN A 184 -4.19 7.37 -11.66
C GLN A 184 -4.05 7.10 -10.15
N ALA A 185 -3.39 7.97 -9.39
CA ALA A 185 -3.33 7.92 -7.93
C ALA A 185 -4.09 9.09 -7.28
N SER A 186 -4.78 9.94 -8.06
CA SER A 186 -5.39 11.18 -7.59
C SER A 186 -6.90 11.17 -7.75
N ASP A 187 -7.63 11.48 -6.68
CA ASP A 187 -9.10 11.43 -6.63
C ASP A 187 -9.67 12.37 -5.54
N SER A 188 -10.89 12.15 -5.06
CA SER A 188 -11.50 12.95 -3.99
C SER A 188 -10.76 12.91 -2.63
N PHE A 189 -10.05 11.83 -2.32
CA PHE A 189 -9.35 11.58 -1.05
C PHE A 189 -7.91 12.08 -1.03
N ALA A 190 -7.21 12.03 -2.17
CA ALA A 190 -5.83 12.50 -2.26
C ALA A 190 -5.43 12.99 -3.65
N ARG A 191 -4.41 13.85 -3.71
CA ARG A 191 -3.77 14.34 -4.93
C ARG A 191 -2.29 14.00 -4.90
N TRP A 192 -1.79 13.46 -6.01
CA TRP A 192 -0.42 12.96 -6.13
C TRP A 192 0.34 13.64 -7.25
N TRP A 193 1.63 13.89 -7.02
CA TRP A 193 2.59 14.36 -8.00
C TRP A 193 3.89 13.57 -7.88
N ALA A 194 4.51 13.27 -9.02
CA ALA A 194 5.73 12.47 -9.11
C ALA A 194 6.72 13.05 -10.12
N GLY A 195 7.97 12.61 -10.00
CA GLY A 195 9.05 12.93 -10.93
C GLY A 195 10.40 12.46 -10.41
N ALA A 196 11.47 12.77 -11.14
CA ALA A 196 12.81 12.28 -10.82
C ALA A 196 13.34 12.71 -9.44
N SER A 197 12.81 13.79 -8.85
CA SER A 197 13.20 14.26 -7.52
C SER A 197 12.39 13.63 -6.36
N GLY A 198 11.40 12.80 -6.68
CA GLY A 198 10.51 12.13 -5.73
C GLY A 198 9.04 12.52 -5.89
N PHE A 199 8.28 12.45 -4.79
CA PHE A 199 6.82 12.54 -4.79
C PHE A 199 6.30 13.61 -3.85
N VAL A 200 5.09 14.08 -4.13
CA VAL A 200 4.28 14.86 -3.19
C VAL A 200 2.87 14.24 -3.22
N ALA A 201 2.30 14.02 -2.04
CA ALA A 201 0.91 13.65 -1.87
C ALA A 201 0.21 14.67 -0.96
N GLU A 202 -1.02 15.04 -1.28
CA GLU A 202 -1.87 15.89 -0.46
C GLU A 202 -3.19 15.15 -0.19
N TYR A 203 -3.50 14.91 1.09
CA TYR A 203 -4.69 14.17 1.50
C TYR A 203 -5.78 15.14 1.97
N ALA A 204 -7.00 14.91 1.51
CA ALA A 204 -8.19 15.51 2.08
C ALA A 204 -8.41 14.80 3.43
N GLY A 205 -7.87 15.37 4.51
CA GLY A 205 -7.71 14.70 5.81
C GLY A 205 -8.91 13.83 6.24
N SER A 206 -8.61 12.64 6.75
CA SER A 206 -9.56 11.76 7.44
C SER A 206 -9.85 12.28 8.85
N GLU A 207 -10.94 11.79 9.46
CA GLU A 207 -11.52 12.31 10.70
C GLU A 207 -10.49 12.58 11.81
N GLY A 208 -10.55 13.77 12.41
CA GLY A 208 -9.65 14.22 13.49
C GLY A 208 -8.31 14.82 13.05
N GLY A 209 -7.93 14.64 11.78
CA GLY A 209 -6.62 14.98 11.26
C GLY A 209 -6.68 15.90 10.04
N GLY A 210 -6.69 17.22 10.24
CA GLY A 210 -6.78 18.18 9.13
C GLY A 210 -5.78 17.91 8.01
N ALA A 211 -6.14 18.24 6.77
CA ALA A 211 -5.37 17.93 5.56
C ALA A 211 -3.84 18.03 5.72
N TRP A 212 -3.13 17.09 5.10
CA TRP A 212 -1.68 16.95 5.23
C TRP A 212 -1.03 16.84 3.86
N THR A 213 0.22 17.27 3.79
CA THR A 213 1.10 17.07 2.64
C THR A 213 2.27 16.19 3.03
N LEU A 214 2.43 15.06 2.34
CA LEU A 214 3.58 14.17 2.39
C LEU A 214 4.55 14.53 1.26
N VAL A 215 5.83 14.62 1.58
CA VAL A 215 6.90 14.91 0.61
C VAL A 215 7.95 13.82 0.70
N LEU A 216 8.18 13.15 -0.42
CA LEU A 216 9.18 12.09 -0.55
C LEU A 216 10.30 12.62 -1.43
N THR A 217 11.54 12.58 -0.93
CA THR A 217 12.71 13.01 -1.68
C THR A 217 13.64 11.82 -1.88
N ALA A 218 13.95 11.49 -3.14
CA ALA A 218 14.88 10.41 -3.43
C ALA A 218 16.24 10.69 -2.76
N LYS A 219 16.83 9.71 -2.07
CA LYS A 219 18.13 9.88 -1.42
C LYS A 219 19.19 10.19 -2.47
N GLY A 220 19.94 11.26 -2.23
CA GLY A 220 20.92 11.79 -3.20
C GLY A 220 20.36 12.81 -4.19
N ALA A 221 19.04 13.00 -4.28
CA ALA A 221 18.46 14.10 -5.04
C ALA A 221 18.76 15.42 -4.31
N LYS A 222 19.47 16.33 -4.99
CA LYS A 222 19.67 17.69 -4.47
C LYS A 222 18.34 18.43 -4.61
N ALA A 223 17.81 18.93 -3.49
CA ALA A 223 16.70 19.88 -3.53
C ALA A 223 17.05 21.03 -4.48
N PRO A 224 16.11 21.55 -5.28
CA PRO A 224 16.36 22.73 -6.09
C PRO A 224 16.72 23.86 -5.13
N LYS A 225 18.02 24.23 -5.08
CA LYS A 225 18.45 25.45 -4.39
C LYS A 225 17.66 26.58 -5.03
N LYS A 226 16.92 27.37 -4.24
CA LYS A 226 16.41 28.67 -4.69
C LYS A 226 17.56 29.36 -5.41
N ALA A 227 17.41 29.58 -6.71
CA ALA A 227 18.41 30.27 -7.49
C ALA A 227 18.46 31.70 -6.95
N ALA A 228 19.43 31.99 -6.08
CA ALA A 228 19.84 33.35 -5.84
C ALA A 228 20.41 33.84 -7.17
N THR A 229 19.75 34.82 -7.78
CA THR A 229 20.23 35.56 -8.95
C THR A 229 21.53 36.27 -8.60
N LYS A 230 22.65 35.55 -8.68
CA LYS A 230 23.99 36.14 -8.72
C LYS A 230 24.47 36.09 -10.16
N LYS A 231 24.60 37.27 -10.77
CA LYS A 231 25.43 37.48 -11.96
C LYS A 231 26.84 37.00 -11.62
N VAL A 232 27.31 35.94 -12.27
CA VAL A 232 28.70 35.49 -12.18
C VAL A 232 29.36 35.72 -13.53
N VAL A 233 30.30 36.66 -13.53
CA VAL A 233 31.26 36.91 -14.59
C VAL A 233 32.20 35.72 -14.67
N THR A 234 32.31 35.11 -15.85
CA THR A 234 33.20 33.99 -16.13
C THR A 234 34.66 34.44 -16.20
N LYS A 235 35.51 33.94 -15.30
CA LYS A 235 36.94 33.77 -15.55
C LYS A 235 37.30 32.28 -15.45
N ARG A 236 37.86 31.77 -16.54
CA ARG A 236 38.32 30.39 -16.74
C ARG A 236 39.71 30.22 -16.12
N PRO A 237 39.98 29.11 -15.42
CA PRO A 237 41.31 28.52 -15.49
C PRO A 237 41.30 27.04 -15.83
N SER A 238 42.45 26.64 -16.36
CA SER A 238 42.83 25.42 -17.06
C SER A 238 43.09 24.19 -16.17
N ALA A 239 43.10 23.04 -16.84
CA ALA A 239 43.23 21.68 -16.33
C ALA A 239 44.58 21.36 -15.65
N LYS A 240 44.55 20.40 -14.71
CA LYS A 240 45.72 19.57 -14.38
C LYS A 240 45.29 18.12 -14.08
N LYS A 241 45.89 17.20 -14.84
CA LYS A 241 45.83 15.73 -14.71
C LYS A 241 46.58 15.25 -13.47
N THR A 242 46.14 14.14 -12.87
CA THR A 242 47.01 13.05 -12.38
C THR A 242 46.23 11.75 -12.18
N ALA A 243 46.94 10.63 -12.26
CA ALA A 243 46.45 9.30 -12.60
C ALA A 243 46.36 8.30 -11.41
N LYS A 244 45.49 7.30 -11.61
CA LYS A 244 45.49 5.87 -11.19
C LYS A 244 46.42 5.40 -10.05
N LYS A 245 45.84 4.61 -9.13
CA LYS A 245 46.44 3.33 -8.67
C LYS A 245 45.36 2.31 -8.26
N VAL A 246 45.54 1.10 -8.79
CA VAL A 246 44.73 -0.11 -8.59
C VAL A 246 45.32 -0.93 -7.44
N ALA A 247 44.50 -1.60 -6.65
CA ALA A 247 44.88 -2.78 -5.87
C ALA A 247 43.72 -3.78 -5.83
N ALA A 248 44.06 -5.07 -6.02
CA ALA A 248 43.16 -6.21 -6.21
C ALA A 248 43.19 -7.14 -4.95
N PRO A 249 42.57 -8.33 -4.95
CA PRO A 249 41.59 -8.75 -3.94
C PRO A 249 42.14 -9.76 -2.92
N LYS A 250 41.45 -9.95 -1.78
CA LYS A 250 41.70 -11.06 -0.85
C LYS A 250 40.43 -11.84 -0.53
N LYS A 251 40.42 -13.06 -1.09
CA LYS A 251 40.18 -14.39 -0.49
C LYS A 251 38.98 -14.60 0.46
N VAL A 252 38.07 -15.43 -0.04
CA VAL A 252 36.96 -16.14 0.62
C VAL A 252 37.47 -17.16 1.65
N GLU A 253 36.77 -17.31 2.77
CA GLU A 253 36.82 -18.51 3.59
C GLU A 253 35.42 -18.85 4.14
N THR A 254 35.00 -20.08 3.87
CA THR A 254 33.70 -20.70 4.19
C THR A 254 33.71 -21.33 5.59
N LYS A 255 32.66 -21.12 6.40
CA LYS A 255 32.29 -22.05 7.49
C LYS A 255 30.80 -22.33 7.53
N LYS A 256 30.51 -23.63 7.63
CA LYS A 256 29.23 -24.34 7.61
C LYS A 256 28.46 -24.19 8.93
N PRO A 257 27.11 -24.24 8.92
CA PRO A 257 26.28 -24.08 10.12
C PRO A 257 26.17 -25.36 10.96
N SER A 258 26.05 -25.19 12.28
CA SER A 258 25.73 -26.24 13.25
C SER A 258 24.26 -26.13 13.69
N ALA A 259 23.57 -27.26 13.59
CA ALA A 259 22.17 -27.44 13.99
C ALA A 259 22.01 -27.46 15.51
N LYS A 260 20.90 -26.91 16.02
CA LYS A 260 20.38 -27.24 17.35
C LYS A 260 18.85 -27.39 17.32
N LYS A 261 18.42 -28.64 17.44
CA LYS A 261 17.07 -29.06 17.85
C LYS A 261 16.73 -28.47 19.22
N VAL A 262 15.53 -27.91 19.38
CA VAL A 262 14.80 -27.97 20.65
C VAL A 262 13.33 -28.28 20.37
N ALA A 263 12.81 -29.15 21.23
CA ALA A 263 11.57 -29.88 21.10
C ALA A 263 10.33 -29.11 21.59
N THR A 264 9.22 -29.60 21.09
CA THR A 264 7.81 -29.48 21.50
C THR A 264 7.56 -29.37 23.00
N LYS A 265 6.61 -28.50 23.39
CA LYS A 265 5.68 -28.84 24.48
C LYS A 265 4.29 -28.23 24.26
N LYS A 266 3.37 -29.16 23.99
CA LYS A 266 1.91 -29.05 23.99
C LYS A 266 1.43 -28.81 25.42
N THR A 267 0.57 -27.82 25.64
CA THR A 267 -0.43 -27.87 26.73
C THR A 267 -1.71 -27.20 26.25
N ALA A 268 -2.72 -28.05 26.06
CA ALA A 268 -4.12 -27.67 25.97
C ALA A 268 -4.63 -27.27 27.36
N SER A 269 -5.55 -26.32 27.42
CA SER A 269 -6.60 -26.35 28.44
C SER A 269 -7.92 -25.90 27.86
N LYS A 270 -8.94 -26.67 28.23
CA LYS A 270 -10.34 -26.63 27.82
C LYS A 270 -11.16 -25.77 28.78
N ASN A 271 -12.41 -25.57 28.36
CA ASN A 271 -13.63 -25.21 29.09
C ASN A 271 -13.90 -23.71 29.22
N ALA A 272 -15.13 -23.20 29.14
CA ALA A 272 -16.45 -23.60 28.62
C ALA A 272 -17.40 -22.43 29.02
N PRO A 273 -18.64 -22.32 28.48
CA PRO A 273 -19.37 -21.05 28.41
C PRO A 273 -20.53 -20.92 29.42
N ALA A 274 -20.94 -19.68 29.69
CA ALA A 274 -22.23 -19.27 30.27
C ALA A 274 -22.37 -17.75 30.06
N LYS A 275 -23.52 -17.09 29.86
CA LYS A 275 -24.94 -17.44 29.83
C LYS A 275 -25.69 -16.20 29.29
N LYS A 276 -26.67 -16.43 28.43
CA LYS A 276 -27.96 -15.73 28.16
C LYS A 276 -28.18 -14.26 28.64
N ALA A 277 -28.65 -13.44 27.68
CA ALA A 277 -29.45 -12.22 27.85
C ALA A 277 -30.82 -12.50 28.53
N PRO A 278 -31.60 -11.46 28.95
CA PRO A 278 -32.61 -10.91 28.01
C PRO A 278 -33.04 -9.41 28.17
N ALA A 279 -33.35 -8.81 27.02
CA ALA A 279 -34.59 -8.09 26.62
C ALA A 279 -35.05 -6.71 27.16
N LYS A 280 -35.66 -5.96 26.20
CA LYS A 280 -36.70 -4.88 26.27
C LYS A 280 -36.19 -3.45 26.59
N ALA A 281 -36.63 -2.36 25.95
CA ALA A 281 -37.82 -2.08 25.14
C ALA A 281 -37.64 -0.84 24.20
N ALA A 282 -38.33 -0.84 23.07
CA ALA A 282 -38.91 0.36 22.41
C ALA A 282 -40.44 0.33 22.68
N PRO A 283 -41.28 1.38 22.48
CA PRO A 283 -41.07 2.58 21.63
C PRO A 283 -41.62 3.91 22.22
N LYS A 284 -41.35 5.06 21.58
CA LYS A 284 -42.27 6.22 21.59
C LYS A 284 -42.35 6.89 20.23
N LYS A 285 -43.50 6.68 19.57
CA LYS A 285 -44.02 7.52 18.49
C LYS A 285 -44.25 8.93 19.03
N THR A 286 -43.74 9.96 18.36
CA THR A 286 -44.33 11.30 18.42
C THR A 286 -44.83 11.67 17.04
N THR A 287 -46.15 11.74 16.96
CA THR A 287 -46.93 12.43 15.95
C THR A 287 -46.58 13.92 15.96
N ARG A 288 -46.30 14.50 14.79
CA ARG A 288 -46.51 15.94 14.58
C ARG A 288 -47.42 16.12 13.36
N LYS A 289 -48.65 16.56 13.64
CA LYS A 289 -49.63 17.03 12.66
C LYS A 289 -49.30 18.48 12.31
N ARG A 290 -49.46 18.77 11.00
CA ARG A 290 -49.81 20.04 10.33
C ARG A 290 -48.87 21.22 10.53
#